data_AF-A0A7J4BAN6-F1
#
_entry.id   AF-A0A7J4BAN6-F1
#
_cell.length_a   1.000
_cell.length_b   1.000
_cell.length_c   1.000
_cell.angle_alpha   90.00
_cell.angle_beta   90.00
_cell.angle_gamma   90.00
#
_symmetry.space_group_name_H-M   'P 1'
#
loop_
_entity.id
_entity.type
_entity.pdbx_description
1 polymer ?
#
loop_
_entity_poly.entity_id
_entity_poly.type
_entity_poly.pdbx_seq_one_letter_code
_entity_poly.pdbx_strand_id
1 'polypeptide(L)'
;MWGLNEEAQKYLKKGFPEYNLIIALKEGPKEIKELNIENLPIALNWAKKNGWIKLEDKKISLTKEGHAALEKKYHLMAAIEKIAKSGDCEPETLEILKRRNLVVEVKEQPKERKCMFNIFKNIFKAPKASGEIAQLTPEDIIKKRWKTAGFRKYDVSAPAPRAWPGKVHPYLQFLDKIKDRLVSLGFEEVSGPLLETNFWNCDALFMPQDHPARGIHDIFFVKDPKHGTLPNA
;
A
#
# COMPACT_ATOMS: atom_id res chain seq x y z
N MET A 1 14.13 24.23 5.91
CA MET A 1 15.40 23.86 6.56
C MET A 1 15.78 22.45 6.16
N TRP A 2 17.06 22.11 6.09
CA TRP A 2 17.49 20.74 5.80
C TRP A 2 17.62 19.95 7.11
N GLY A 3 17.00 18.77 7.15
CA GLY A 3 17.09 17.83 8.27
C GLY A 3 17.92 16.61 7.90
N LEU A 4 18.46 15.93 8.91
CA LEU A 4 19.19 14.68 8.73
C LEU A 4 18.25 13.48 8.81
N ASN A 5 18.43 12.53 7.89
CA ASN A 5 17.72 11.26 7.93
C ASN A 5 18.27 10.34 9.05
N GLU A 6 17.58 9.25 9.37
CA GLU A 6 17.99 8.31 10.44
C GLU A 6 19.40 7.74 10.22
N GLU A 7 19.76 7.43 8.98
CA GLU A 7 21.12 6.95 8.62
C GLU A 7 22.19 8.03 8.83
N ALA A 8 21.89 9.28 8.46
CA ALA A 8 22.80 10.39 8.64
C ALA A 8 23.03 10.70 10.14
N GLN A 9 22.00 10.54 10.97
CA GLN A 9 22.14 10.62 12.42
C GLN A 9 23.02 9.49 12.99
N LYS A 10 22.96 8.28 12.41
CA LYS A 10 23.87 7.19 12.78
C LYS A 10 25.32 7.52 12.39
N TYR A 11 25.55 8.09 11.21
CA TYR A 11 26.89 8.50 10.78
C TYR A 11 27.47 9.66 11.59
N LEU A 12 26.63 10.57 12.10
CA LEU A 12 27.08 11.61 13.03
C LEU A 12 27.64 11.00 14.34
N LYS A 13 27.06 9.90 14.81
CA LYS A 13 27.49 9.21 16.05
C LYS A 13 28.67 8.25 15.83
N LYS A 14 28.63 7.44 14.77
CA LYS A 14 29.60 6.35 14.51
C LYS A 14 30.68 6.69 13.48
N GLY A 15 30.57 7.84 12.80
CA GLY A 15 31.40 8.19 11.66
C GLY A 15 30.90 7.59 10.34
N PHE A 16 31.42 8.12 9.23
CA PHE A 16 31.14 7.58 7.90
C PHE A 16 31.83 6.22 7.68
N PRO A 17 31.17 5.24 7.03
CA PRO A 17 31.75 3.92 6.78
C PRO A 17 33.09 3.96 6.02
N GLU A 18 33.21 4.84 5.02
CA GLU A 18 34.44 5.01 4.24
C GLU A 18 35.59 5.62 5.04
N TYR A 19 35.29 6.49 6.01
CA TYR A 19 36.31 7.09 6.87
C TYR A 19 36.79 6.07 7.93
N ASN A 20 35.86 5.29 8.48
CA ASN A 20 36.17 4.20 9.40
C ASN A 20 37.04 3.11 8.72
N LEU A 21 36.83 2.86 7.43
CA LEU A 21 37.68 1.98 6.63
C LEU A 21 39.12 2.50 6.54
N ILE A 22 39.34 3.79 6.28
CA ILE A 22 40.69 4.37 6.23
C ILE A 22 41.37 4.29 7.61
N ILE A 23 40.64 4.60 8.69
CA ILE A 23 41.16 4.48 10.06
C ILE A 23 41.63 3.04 10.32
N ALA A 24 40.84 2.04 9.94
CA ALA A 24 41.18 0.63 10.14
C ALA A 24 42.40 0.17 9.32
N LEU A 25 42.65 0.81 8.16
CA LEU A 25 43.78 0.56 7.26
C LEU A 25 45.04 1.36 7.62
N LYS A 26 45.00 2.24 8.63
CA LYS A 26 46.17 2.98 9.13
C LYS A 26 47.26 2.05 9.68
N GLU A 27 46.86 0.91 10.22
CA GLU A 27 47.75 -0.09 10.82
C GLU A 27 48.44 -1.01 9.79
N GLY A 28 48.08 -0.89 8.51
CA GLY A 28 48.65 -1.68 7.41
C GLY A 28 47.58 -2.34 6.52
N PRO A 29 48.01 -3.00 5.42
CA PRO A 29 47.10 -3.64 4.49
C PRO A 29 46.44 -4.87 5.12
N LYS A 30 45.10 -4.85 5.22
CA LYS A 30 44.29 -5.94 5.80
C LYS A 30 43.49 -6.67 4.72
N GLU A 31 43.11 -7.92 5.01
CA GLU A 31 42.19 -8.68 4.16
C GLU A 31 40.73 -8.27 4.39
N ILE A 32 39.89 -8.43 3.36
CA ILE A 32 38.45 -8.10 3.41
C ILE A 32 37.73 -8.84 4.57
N LYS A 33 38.21 -10.03 4.93
CA LYS A 33 37.61 -10.88 5.99
C LYS A 33 37.89 -10.39 7.40
N GLU A 34 38.95 -9.60 7.61
CA GLU A 34 39.38 -9.14 8.93
C GLU A 34 38.72 -7.80 9.32
N LEU A 35 38.03 -7.15 8.37
CA LEU A 35 37.41 -5.85 8.57
C LEU A 35 35.96 -6.01 9.05
N ASN A 36 35.74 -5.87 10.36
CA ASN A 36 34.39 -5.87 10.95
C ASN A 36 33.82 -4.43 11.02
N ILE A 37 33.47 -3.87 9.87
CA ILE A 37 32.91 -2.50 9.77
C ILE A 37 31.44 -2.59 9.32
N GLU A 38 30.55 -1.86 10.01
CA GLU A 38 29.15 -1.70 9.59
C GLU A 38 29.10 -1.10 8.18
N ASN A 39 28.34 -1.74 7.28
CA ASN A 39 28.20 -1.33 5.86
C ASN A 39 29.50 -1.39 5.02
N LEU A 40 30.31 -2.42 5.21
CA LEU A 40 31.55 -2.67 4.46
C LEU A 40 31.41 -2.54 2.91
N PRO A 41 30.34 -3.04 2.25
CA PRO A 41 30.19 -2.86 0.80
C PRO A 41 30.07 -1.39 0.37
N ILE A 42 29.39 -0.56 1.19
CA ILE A 42 29.23 0.88 0.95
C ILE A 42 30.57 1.57 1.14
N ALA A 43 31.30 1.23 2.20
CA ALA A 43 32.62 1.77 2.49
C ALA A 43 33.62 1.50 1.35
N LEU A 44 33.68 0.25 0.84
CA LEU A 44 34.56 -0.12 -0.27
C LEU A 44 34.24 0.64 -1.56
N ASN A 45 32.95 0.75 -1.89
CA ASN A 45 32.52 1.42 -3.12
C ASN A 45 32.90 2.91 -3.11
N TRP A 46 32.67 3.59 -1.98
CA TRP A 46 33.04 5.00 -1.82
C TRP A 46 34.54 5.22 -1.72
N ALA A 47 35.27 4.39 -0.97
CA ALA A 47 36.71 4.50 -0.86
C ALA A 47 37.41 4.25 -2.21
N LYS A 48 36.90 3.32 -3.03
CA LYS A 48 37.39 3.09 -4.41
C LYS A 48 37.07 4.28 -5.32
N LYS A 49 35.84 4.81 -5.25
CA LYS A 49 35.41 5.97 -6.06
C LYS A 49 36.19 7.25 -5.74
N ASN A 50 36.60 7.42 -4.48
CA ASN A 50 37.41 8.55 -4.04
C ASN A 50 38.92 8.33 -4.22
N GLY A 51 39.36 7.19 -4.77
CA GLY A 51 40.77 6.90 -5.00
C GLY A 51 41.58 6.55 -3.74
N TRP A 52 40.94 6.37 -2.58
CA TRP A 52 41.62 6.21 -1.28
C TRP A 52 42.24 4.83 -1.05
N ILE A 53 41.73 3.82 -1.75
CA ILE A 53 42.18 2.43 -1.62
C ILE A 53 42.57 1.86 -2.97
N LYS A 54 43.57 0.98 -2.95
CA LYS A 54 43.97 0.14 -4.08
C LYS A 54 43.83 -1.33 -3.68
N LEU A 55 43.33 -2.15 -4.61
CA LEU A 55 43.13 -3.58 -4.41
C LEU A 55 44.22 -4.32 -5.18
N GLU A 56 45.14 -4.96 -4.46
CA GLU A 56 46.20 -5.81 -5.00
C GLU A 56 46.13 -7.16 -4.27
N ASP A 57 45.96 -8.27 -5.02
CA ASP A 57 45.94 -9.65 -4.52
C ASP A 57 45.17 -9.90 -3.21
N LYS A 58 43.90 -9.47 -3.18
CA LYS A 58 42.95 -9.60 -2.06
C LYS A 58 43.27 -8.77 -0.81
N LYS A 59 44.31 -7.93 -0.85
CA LYS A 59 44.64 -6.97 0.20
C LYS A 59 44.25 -5.56 -0.22
N ILE A 60 43.81 -4.77 0.75
CA ILE A 60 43.45 -3.37 0.53
C ILE A 60 44.61 -2.51 1.05
N SER A 61 45.26 -1.76 0.16
CA SER A 61 46.32 -0.82 0.52
C SER A 61 45.83 0.61 0.42
N LEU A 62 46.33 1.49 1.29
CA LEU A 62 46.04 2.93 1.21
C LEU A 62 46.85 3.57 0.07
N THR A 63 46.24 4.51 -0.65
CA THR A 63 46.94 5.35 -1.63
C THR A 63 47.46 6.64 -0.98
N LYS A 64 48.28 7.41 -1.72
CA LYS A 64 48.73 8.75 -1.30
C LYS A 64 47.55 9.69 -0.97
N GLU A 65 46.44 9.56 -1.70
CA GLU A 65 45.21 10.33 -1.47
C GLU A 65 44.44 9.87 -0.22
N GLY A 66 44.46 8.58 0.08
CA GLY A 66 43.89 8.04 1.32
C GLY A 66 44.64 8.55 2.56
N HIS A 67 45.97 8.68 2.49
CA HIS A 67 46.77 9.26 3.58
C HIS A 67 46.46 10.75 3.77
N ALA A 68 46.33 11.51 2.67
CA ALA A 68 45.94 12.93 2.73
C ALA A 68 44.51 13.14 3.28
N ALA A 69 43.59 12.20 3.02
CA ALA A 69 42.23 12.21 3.58
C ALA A 69 42.18 11.91 5.09
N LEU A 70 43.22 11.29 5.64
CA LEU A 70 43.34 11.04 7.08
C LEU A 70 43.81 12.31 7.83
N GLU A 71 44.59 13.16 7.17
CA GLU A 71 45.08 14.43 7.72
C GLU A 71 44.03 15.55 7.64
N LYS A 72 43.26 15.61 6.54
CA LYS A 72 42.17 16.58 6.38
C LYS A 72 40.86 15.97 6.89
N LYS A 73 40.33 16.46 8.02
CA LYS A 73 39.00 16.04 8.55
C LYS A 73 37.99 15.95 7.40
N TYR A 74 37.32 14.80 7.26
CA TYR A 74 36.48 14.52 6.10
C TYR A 74 35.40 15.59 5.91
N HIS A 75 35.38 16.22 4.73
CA HIS A 75 34.52 17.37 4.43
C HIS A 75 33.02 17.09 4.64
N LEU A 76 32.56 15.87 4.36
CA LEU A 76 31.15 15.47 4.59
C LEU A 76 30.81 15.32 6.07
N MET A 77 31.78 14.98 6.93
CA MET A 77 31.57 14.92 8.38
C MET A 77 31.29 16.32 8.95
N ALA A 78 32.09 17.30 8.53
CA ALA A 78 31.88 18.70 8.89
C ALA A 78 30.54 19.24 8.35
N ALA A 79 30.13 18.82 7.14
CA ALA A 79 28.86 19.22 6.55
C ALA A 79 27.65 18.67 7.33
N ILE A 80 27.66 17.39 7.73
CA ILE A 80 26.58 16.82 8.56
C ILE A 80 26.53 17.46 9.95
N GLU A 81 27.69 17.75 10.57
CA GLU A 81 27.75 18.49 11.85
C GLU A 81 27.15 19.90 11.74
N LYS A 82 27.39 20.61 10.63
CA LYS A 82 26.80 21.94 10.36
C LYS A 82 25.29 21.84 10.14
N ILE A 83 24.81 20.89 9.34
CA ILE A 83 23.37 20.69 9.10
C ILE A 83 22.64 20.38 10.41
N ALA A 84 23.23 19.58 11.30
CA ALA A 84 22.63 19.27 12.60
C ALA A 84 22.49 20.50 13.52
N LYS A 85 23.37 21.50 13.40
CA LYS A 85 23.41 22.68 14.28
C LYS A 85 22.65 23.88 13.73
N SER A 86 22.84 24.22 12.46
CA SER A 86 22.29 25.44 11.85
C SER A 86 21.35 25.17 10.68
N GLY A 87 21.25 23.93 10.19
CA GLY A 87 20.44 23.61 9.00
C GLY A 87 21.01 24.15 7.69
N ASP A 88 22.20 24.75 7.72
CA ASP A 88 22.89 25.35 6.57
C ASP A 88 24.01 24.44 6.05
N CYS A 89 24.13 24.38 4.72
CA CYS A 89 25.14 23.59 4.03
C CYS A 89 25.61 24.31 2.75
N GLU A 90 26.87 24.11 2.38
CA GLU A 90 27.40 24.60 1.10
C GLU A 90 26.74 23.84 -0.06
N PRO A 91 26.46 24.51 -1.20
CA PRO A 91 25.67 23.93 -2.29
C PRO A 91 26.31 22.67 -2.89
N GLU A 92 27.64 22.64 -3.00
CA GLU A 92 28.38 21.48 -3.53
C GLU A 92 28.26 20.23 -2.63
N THR A 93 28.38 20.41 -1.31
CA THR A 93 28.24 19.30 -0.35
C THR A 93 26.80 18.86 -0.20
N LEU A 94 25.84 19.78 -0.34
CA LEU A 94 24.42 19.47 -0.31
C LEU A 94 24.00 18.54 -1.46
N GLU A 95 24.53 18.74 -2.67
CA GLU A 95 24.25 17.84 -3.80
C GLU A 95 24.79 16.42 -3.56
N ILE A 96 26.00 16.31 -3.01
CA ILE A 96 26.60 15.01 -2.66
C ILE A 96 25.74 14.30 -1.61
N LEU A 97 25.31 15.02 -0.56
CA LEU A 97 24.49 14.46 0.51
C LEU A 97 23.08 14.08 0.05
N LYS A 98 22.48 14.84 -0.88
CA LYS A 98 21.21 14.49 -1.54
C LYS A 98 21.32 13.23 -2.38
N ARG A 99 22.36 13.11 -3.21
CA ARG A 99 22.63 11.89 -4.01
C ARG A 99 22.84 10.66 -3.12
N ARG A 100 23.35 10.85 -1.90
CA ARG A 100 23.52 9.82 -0.88
C ARG A 100 22.28 9.57 0.00
N ASN A 101 21.18 10.29 -0.23
CA ASN A 101 19.93 10.19 0.54
C ASN A 101 20.08 10.45 2.06
N LEU A 102 21.03 11.30 2.45
CA LEU A 102 21.36 11.59 3.86
C LEU A 102 20.62 12.82 4.42
N VAL A 103 20.02 13.62 3.55
CA VAL A 103 19.39 14.90 3.91
C VAL A 103 17.96 14.93 3.40
N VAL A 104 17.04 15.36 4.26
CA VAL A 104 15.61 15.51 3.97
C VAL A 104 15.27 17.00 4.00
N GLU A 105 14.47 17.44 3.03
CA GLU A 105 13.91 18.79 3.06
C GLU A 105 12.80 18.85 4.13
N VAL A 106 13.09 19.48 5.27
CA VAL A 106 12.07 19.73 6.30
C VAL A 106 11.28 20.95 5.87
N LYS A 107 10.15 20.68 5.23
CA LYS A 107 9.08 21.66 5.00
C LYS A 107 8.26 21.75 6.28
N GLU A 108 8.62 22.68 7.17
CA GLU A 108 7.70 23.12 8.22
C GLU A 108 6.54 23.83 7.53
N GLN A 109 5.49 23.08 7.22
CA GLN A 109 4.20 23.72 7.01
C GLN A 109 3.61 23.93 8.40
N PRO A 110 3.52 25.18 8.91
CA PRO A 110 2.72 25.44 10.08
C PRO A 110 1.29 25.08 9.69
N LYS A 111 0.83 23.90 10.10
CA LYS A 111 -0.60 23.62 10.18
C LYS A 111 -1.10 24.45 11.36
N GLU A 112 -1.22 25.77 11.16
CA GLU A 112 -2.05 26.61 12.01
C GLU A 112 -3.48 26.13 11.84
N ARG A 113 -3.86 25.13 12.63
CA ARG A 113 -5.27 24.94 12.95
C ARG A 113 -5.62 26.10 13.87
N LYS A 114 -6.05 27.22 13.28
CA LYS A 114 -6.88 28.20 13.98
C LYS A 114 -8.21 27.50 14.32
N CYS A 115 -8.18 26.63 15.31
CA CYS A 115 -9.38 26.27 16.03
C CYS A 115 -9.83 27.57 16.69
N MET A 116 -10.83 28.25 16.11
CA MET A 116 -11.48 29.35 16.80
C MET A 116 -11.95 28.81 18.15
N PHE A 117 -11.19 29.15 19.20
CA PHE A 117 -11.44 28.76 20.58
C PHE A 117 -12.64 29.57 21.14
N ASN A 118 -13.69 29.75 20.36
CA ASN A 118 -14.98 30.27 20.80
C ASN A 118 -15.77 29.22 21.60
N ILE A 119 -15.25 28.00 21.72
CA ILE A 119 -15.84 26.94 22.54
C ILE A 119 -15.83 27.36 24.03
N PHE A 120 -14.77 27.99 24.53
CA PHE A 120 -14.67 28.33 25.96
C PHE A 120 -15.63 29.44 26.41
N LYS A 121 -15.95 30.43 25.55
CA LYS A 121 -16.95 31.48 25.87
C LYS A 121 -18.38 30.95 25.96
N ASN A 122 -18.66 29.79 25.35
CA ASN A 122 -19.99 29.18 25.36
C ASN A 122 -20.17 28.12 26.46
N ILE A 123 -19.11 27.66 27.12
CA ILE A 123 -19.20 26.72 28.25
C ILE A 123 -19.89 27.39 29.46
N PHE A 124 -19.71 28.69 29.65
CA PHE A 124 -20.30 29.45 30.77
C PHE A 124 -21.71 29.98 30.52
N LYS A 125 -22.25 29.85 29.30
CA LYS A 125 -23.66 30.13 29.05
C LYS A 125 -24.44 28.83 29.27
N ALA A 126 -25.13 28.74 30.42
CA ALA A 126 -26.09 27.68 30.66
C ALA A 126 -26.96 27.49 29.39
N PRO A 127 -27.14 26.26 28.89
CA PRO A 127 -28.00 26.03 27.74
C PRO A 127 -29.41 26.45 28.15
N LYS A 128 -29.86 27.60 27.65
CA LYS A 128 -31.29 27.89 27.66
C LYS A 128 -31.92 26.76 26.87
N ALA A 129 -32.82 26.00 27.49
CA ALA A 129 -33.65 25.01 26.82
C ALA A 129 -34.64 25.73 25.88
N SER A 130 -34.11 26.42 24.86
CA SER A 130 -34.86 26.80 23.69
C SER A 130 -35.05 25.53 22.90
N GLY A 131 -36.29 25.08 22.71
CA GLY A 131 -36.64 23.83 22.04
C GLY A 131 -35.79 23.61 20.79
N GLU A 132 -34.86 22.65 20.86
CA GLU A 132 -34.02 22.30 19.73
C GLU A 132 -34.85 21.53 18.71
N ILE A 133 -34.71 21.90 17.43
CA ILE A 133 -35.33 21.14 16.35
C ILE A 133 -34.52 19.86 16.14
N ALA A 134 -35.14 18.70 16.33
CA ALA A 134 -34.51 17.39 16.11
C ALA A 134 -34.51 16.99 14.62
N GLN A 135 -35.60 17.27 13.93
CA GLN A 135 -35.77 17.00 12.50
C GLN A 135 -36.41 18.20 11.83
N LEU A 136 -35.81 18.66 10.73
CA LEU A 136 -36.31 19.79 9.96
C LEU A 136 -37.61 19.38 9.24
N THR A 137 -38.73 20.03 9.59
CA THR A 137 -40.01 19.78 8.92
C THR A 137 -40.20 20.71 7.71
N PRO A 138 -41.05 20.35 6.73
CA PRO A 138 -41.40 21.25 5.62
C PRO A 138 -41.94 22.60 6.10
N GLU A 139 -42.70 22.64 7.20
CA GLU A 139 -43.22 23.89 7.78
C GLU A 139 -42.12 24.81 8.30
N ASP A 140 -41.07 24.25 8.91
CA ASP A 140 -39.94 25.03 9.41
C ASP A 140 -39.13 25.65 8.27
N ILE A 141 -39.08 24.99 7.12
CA ILE A 141 -38.48 25.50 5.89
C ILE A 141 -39.29 26.67 5.36
N ILE A 142 -40.61 26.50 5.23
CA ILE A 142 -41.53 27.54 4.74
C ILE A 142 -41.49 28.77 5.65
N LYS A 143 -41.55 28.58 6.97
CA LYS A 143 -41.54 29.64 7.98
C LYS A 143 -40.14 30.19 8.28
N LYS A 144 -39.10 29.70 7.60
CA LYS A 144 -37.66 30.06 7.81
C LYS A 144 -37.18 29.92 9.26
N ARG A 145 -37.81 29.06 10.06
CA ARG A 145 -37.47 28.81 11.47
C ARG A 145 -36.07 28.22 11.65
N TRP A 146 -35.60 27.48 10.65
CA TRP A 146 -34.24 26.92 10.61
C TRP A 146 -33.12 27.96 10.67
N LYS A 147 -33.40 29.23 10.36
CA LYS A 147 -32.40 30.31 10.43
C LYS A 147 -32.11 30.78 11.86
N THR A 148 -33.08 30.63 12.76
CA THR A 148 -33.00 31.17 14.13
C THR A 148 -33.05 30.08 15.20
N ALA A 149 -33.54 28.89 14.88
CA ALA A 149 -33.61 27.77 15.81
C ALA A 149 -32.27 27.07 16.00
N GLY A 150 -32.03 26.57 17.22
CA GLY A 150 -30.96 25.63 17.51
C GLY A 150 -31.35 24.22 17.05
N PHE A 151 -30.42 23.51 16.41
CA PHE A 151 -30.61 22.11 16.03
C PHE A 151 -29.93 21.19 17.02
N ARG A 152 -30.59 20.08 17.34
CA ARG A 152 -29.95 19.00 18.10
C ARG A 152 -28.76 18.47 17.28
N LYS A 153 -27.60 18.34 17.92
CA LYS A 153 -26.42 17.77 17.25
C LYS A 153 -26.71 16.32 16.84
N TYR A 154 -26.47 16.02 15.58
CA TYR A 154 -26.61 14.67 15.04
C TYR A 154 -25.42 13.81 15.45
N ASP A 155 -25.68 12.64 16.03
CA ASP A 155 -24.63 11.67 16.33
C ASP A 155 -24.35 10.81 15.10
N VAL A 156 -23.23 11.09 14.43
CA VAL A 156 -22.77 10.38 13.23
C VAL A 156 -22.31 8.95 13.55
N SER A 157 -22.06 8.65 14.83
CA SER A 157 -21.59 7.32 15.27
C SER A 157 -22.76 6.37 15.56
N ALA A 158 -23.99 6.88 15.60
CA ALA A 158 -25.17 6.09 15.89
C ALA A 158 -25.46 5.11 14.73
N PRO A 159 -25.96 3.90 15.05
CA PRO A 159 -26.34 2.93 14.02
C PRO A 159 -27.48 3.48 13.16
N ALA A 160 -27.24 3.58 11.86
CA ALA A 160 -28.26 3.96 10.89
C ALA A 160 -29.29 2.82 10.70
N PRO A 161 -30.56 3.16 10.38
CA PRO A 161 -31.54 2.15 10.01
C PRO A 161 -31.06 1.37 8.78
N ARG A 162 -31.18 0.04 8.84
CA ARG A 162 -30.79 -0.85 7.72
C ARG A 162 -31.84 -0.79 6.61
N ALA A 163 -31.39 -0.54 5.39
CA ALA A 163 -32.17 -0.83 4.20
C ALA A 163 -31.98 -2.31 3.80
N TRP A 164 -33.07 -2.97 3.40
CA TRP A 164 -33.05 -4.37 2.94
C TRP A 164 -33.41 -4.42 1.45
N PRO A 165 -32.46 -4.19 0.53
CA PRO A 165 -32.72 -4.32 -0.89
C PRO A 165 -32.92 -5.80 -1.28
N GLY A 166 -33.56 -6.04 -2.42
CA GLY A 166 -33.65 -7.37 -3.02
C GLY A 166 -32.25 -7.97 -3.27
N LYS A 167 -32.09 -9.26 -2.98
CA LYS A 167 -30.82 -9.99 -3.16
C LYS A 167 -30.99 -11.07 -4.22
N VAL A 168 -29.99 -11.23 -5.08
CA VAL A 168 -29.94 -12.33 -6.06
C VAL A 168 -29.52 -13.62 -5.36
N HIS A 169 -30.13 -14.76 -5.73
CA HIS A 169 -29.77 -16.06 -5.19
C HIS A 169 -28.27 -16.37 -5.43
N PRO A 170 -27.49 -16.79 -4.41
CA PRO A 170 -26.04 -16.96 -4.54
C PRO A 170 -25.61 -17.91 -5.66
N TYR A 171 -26.38 -18.98 -5.89
CA TYR A 171 -26.10 -19.94 -6.97
C TYR A 171 -26.28 -19.31 -8.36
N LEU A 172 -27.28 -18.44 -8.55
CA LEU A 172 -27.46 -17.74 -9.82
C LEU A 172 -26.30 -16.78 -10.09
N GLN A 173 -25.86 -16.03 -9.06
CA GLN A 173 -24.68 -15.16 -9.17
C GLN A 173 -23.41 -15.94 -9.56
N PHE A 174 -23.28 -17.19 -9.09
CA PHE A 174 -22.16 -18.05 -9.45
C PHE A 174 -22.27 -18.53 -10.90
N LEU A 175 -23.45 -18.96 -11.34
CA LEU A 175 -23.70 -19.36 -12.73
C LEU A 175 -23.42 -18.21 -13.71
N ASP A 176 -23.91 -17.01 -13.42
CA ASP A 176 -23.69 -15.82 -14.25
C ASP A 176 -22.19 -15.55 -14.43
N LYS A 177 -21.40 -15.65 -13.36
CA LYS A 177 -19.93 -15.50 -13.43
C LYS A 177 -19.25 -16.56 -14.29
N ILE A 178 -19.75 -17.78 -14.32
CA ILE A 178 -19.20 -18.83 -15.18
C ILE A 178 -19.55 -18.54 -16.63
N LYS A 179 -20.81 -18.19 -16.91
CA LYS A 179 -21.27 -17.83 -18.25
C LYS A 179 -20.43 -16.68 -18.83
N ASP A 180 -20.26 -15.60 -18.07
CA ASP A 180 -19.46 -14.44 -18.48
C ASP A 180 -18.03 -14.84 -18.87
N ARG A 181 -17.40 -15.74 -18.11
CA ARG A 181 -16.05 -16.22 -18.40
C ARG A 181 -15.98 -17.06 -19.66
N LEU A 182 -16.93 -17.98 -19.86
CA LEU A 182 -16.96 -18.83 -21.05
C LEU A 182 -17.24 -18.01 -22.31
N VAL A 183 -18.19 -17.08 -22.25
CA VAL A 183 -18.47 -16.16 -23.36
C VAL A 183 -17.25 -15.29 -23.67
N SER A 184 -16.50 -14.83 -22.66
CA SER A 184 -15.24 -14.09 -22.86
C SER A 184 -14.14 -14.90 -23.54
N LEU A 185 -14.20 -16.24 -23.49
CA LEU A 185 -13.30 -17.13 -24.20
C LEU A 185 -13.76 -17.45 -25.63
N GLY A 186 -14.91 -16.92 -26.06
CA GLY A 186 -15.49 -17.13 -27.38
C GLY A 186 -16.47 -18.32 -27.47
N PHE A 187 -16.91 -18.86 -26.34
CA PHE A 187 -17.98 -19.87 -26.33
C PHE A 187 -19.36 -19.21 -26.51
N GLU A 188 -20.28 -19.94 -27.13
CA GLU A 188 -21.68 -19.53 -27.27
C GLU A 188 -22.57 -20.27 -26.27
N GLU A 189 -23.54 -19.56 -25.69
CA GLU A 189 -24.51 -20.16 -24.78
C GLU A 189 -25.62 -20.86 -25.57
N VAL A 190 -25.87 -22.13 -25.25
CA VAL A 190 -26.97 -22.93 -25.81
C VAL A 190 -27.85 -23.40 -24.67
N SER A 191 -29.16 -23.26 -24.81
CA SER A 191 -30.15 -23.79 -23.87
C SER A 191 -30.89 -24.97 -24.46
N GLY A 192 -31.23 -25.93 -23.60
CA GLY A 192 -32.00 -27.13 -23.95
C GLY A 192 -33.31 -27.22 -23.16
N PRO A 193 -34.21 -28.14 -23.55
CA PRO A 193 -35.42 -28.42 -22.79
C PRO A 193 -35.09 -29.05 -21.43
N LEU A 194 -36.00 -28.91 -20.46
CA LEU A 194 -35.89 -29.59 -19.16
C LEU A 194 -36.13 -31.09 -19.26
N LEU A 195 -36.94 -31.51 -20.24
CA LEU A 195 -37.22 -32.91 -20.53
C LEU A 195 -36.49 -33.28 -21.82
N GLU A 196 -35.57 -34.25 -21.71
CA GLU A 196 -34.85 -34.78 -22.85
C GLU A 196 -35.24 -36.22 -23.18
N THR A 197 -35.09 -36.57 -24.45
CA THR A 197 -35.27 -37.96 -24.88
C THR A 197 -34.07 -38.81 -24.49
N ASN A 198 -34.29 -40.10 -24.20
CA ASN A 198 -33.20 -41.02 -23.87
C ASN A 198 -32.16 -41.13 -25.00
N PHE A 199 -32.60 -40.89 -26.24
CA PHE A 199 -31.71 -40.81 -27.40
C PHE A 199 -30.68 -39.67 -27.23
N TRP A 200 -31.11 -38.44 -26.99
CA TRP A 200 -30.20 -37.29 -26.86
C TRP A 200 -29.36 -37.34 -25.59
N ASN A 201 -29.96 -37.73 -24.46
CA ASN A 201 -29.25 -37.76 -23.18
C ASN A 201 -28.25 -38.91 -23.07
N CYS A 202 -28.39 -39.97 -23.88
CA CYS A 202 -27.60 -41.20 -23.72
C CYS A 202 -27.08 -41.79 -25.03
N ASP A 203 -27.95 -42.12 -25.99
CA ASP A 203 -27.54 -42.83 -27.22
C ASP A 203 -26.62 -41.98 -28.11
N ALA A 204 -26.94 -40.69 -28.27
CA ALA A 204 -26.15 -39.72 -29.05
C ALA A 204 -24.76 -39.47 -28.45
N LEU A 205 -24.59 -39.76 -27.15
CA LEU A 205 -23.32 -39.66 -26.43
C LEU A 205 -22.59 -41.01 -26.36
N PHE A 206 -23.00 -42.00 -27.16
CA PHE A 206 -22.43 -43.34 -27.23
C PHE A 206 -22.44 -44.11 -25.90
N MET A 207 -23.37 -43.78 -24.99
CA MET A 207 -23.55 -44.56 -23.76
C MET A 207 -24.27 -45.89 -24.07
N PRO A 208 -23.78 -47.07 -23.65
CA PRO A 208 -24.47 -48.35 -23.89
C PRO A 208 -25.85 -48.43 -23.22
N GLN A 209 -26.74 -49.29 -23.75
CA GLN A 209 -28.09 -49.50 -23.18
C GLN A 209 -28.05 -50.12 -21.77
N ASP A 210 -27.10 -51.04 -21.54
CA ASP A 210 -26.92 -51.70 -20.24
C ASP A 210 -26.03 -50.90 -19.28
N HIS A 211 -25.75 -49.63 -19.58
CA HIS A 211 -24.89 -48.81 -18.74
C HIS A 211 -25.58 -48.52 -17.39
N PRO A 212 -24.89 -48.70 -16.23
CA PRO A 212 -25.51 -48.57 -14.91
C PRO A 212 -26.13 -47.19 -14.67
N ALA A 213 -25.57 -46.12 -15.25
CA ALA A 213 -26.12 -44.77 -15.15
C ALA A 213 -27.48 -44.57 -15.85
N ARG A 214 -27.99 -45.57 -16.61
CA ARG A 214 -29.38 -45.58 -17.12
C ARG A 214 -30.38 -46.17 -16.14
N GLY A 215 -29.93 -46.54 -14.95
CA GLY A 215 -30.76 -47.11 -13.90
C GLY A 215 -31.83 -46.14 -13.40
N ILE A 216 -32.90 -46.71 -12.84
CA ILE A 216 -34.05 -45.97 -12.27
C ILE A 216 -33.63 -45.07 -11.10
N HIS A 217 -32.50 -45.38 -10.45
CA HIS A 217 -31.97 -44.58 -9.34
C HIS A 217 -31.26 -43.31 -9.79
N ASP A 218 -30.79 -43.26 -11.04
CA ASP A 218 -29.98 -42.16 -11.57
C ASP A 218 -30.76 -41.27 -12.56
N ILE A 219 -31.77 -41.83 -13.25
CA ILE A 219 -32.59 -41.12 -14.24
C ILE A 219 -34.06 -41.09 -13.80
N PHE A 220 -34.63 -39.88 -13.75
CA PHE A 220 -36.07 -39.70 -13.58
C PHE A 220 -36.78 -39.84 -14.93
N PHE A 221 -37.55 -40.92 -15.08
CA PHE A 221 -38.45 -41.10 -16.22
C PHE A 221 -39.79 -40.44 -15.96
N VAL A 222 -40.28 -39.71 -16.95
CA VAL A 222 -41.63 -39.14 -16.93
C VAL A 222 -42.67 -40.18 -17.33
N LYS A 223 -43.85 -40.13 -16.71
CA LYS A 223 -44.97 -41.02 -17.05
C LYS A 223 -45.65 -40.62 -18.37
N ASP A 224 -45.69 -39.31 -18.63
CA ASP A 224 -46.27 -38.70 -19.82
C ASP A 224 -45.53 -37.38 -20.11
N PRO A 225 -45.04 -37.13 -21.35
CA PRO A 225 -45.11 -38.00 -22.54
C PRO A 225 -44.13 -39.19 -22.49
N LYS A 226 -44.55 -40.35 -22.99
CA LYS A 226 -43.70 -41.56 -23.07
C LYS A 226 -42.75 -41.62 -24.26
N HIS A 227 -43.09 -40.90 -25.33
CA HIS A 227 -42.35 -40.89 -26.58
C HIS A 227 -42.05 -39.44 -26.98
N GLY A 228 -40.87 -39.22 -27.53
CA GLY A 228 -40.47 -37.95 -28.11
C GLY A 228 -40.23 -38.11 -29.61
N THR A 229 -40.30 -37.01 -30.34
CA THR A 229 -39.92 -36.94 -31.74
C THR A 229 -38.45 -36.54 -31.85
N LEU A 230 -37.70 -37.28 -32.66
CA LEU A 230 -36.35 -36.86 -33.06
C LEU A 230 -36.45 -35.77 -34.13
N PRO A 231 -35.54 -34.78 -34.13
CA PRO A 231 -35.52 -33.78 -35.20
C PRO A 231 -35.23 -34.49 -36.53
N ASN A 232 -35.93 -34.06 -37.57
CA ASN A 232 -35.69 -34.55 -38.92
C ASN A 232 -34.27 -34.11 -39.35
N ALA A 233 -33.48 -35.08 -39.82
CA ALA A 233 -32.15 -34.86 -40.38
C ALA A 233 -32.20 -34.00 -41.64
#